data_AF-A0A7T8QX26-F1
#
_entry.id   AF-A0A7T8QX26-F1
#
_cell.length_a   1.000
_cell.length_b   1.000
_cell.length_c   1.000
_cell.angle_alpha   90.00
_cell.angle_beta   90.00
_cell.angle_gamma   90.00
#
_symmetry.space_group_name_H-M   'P 1'
#
loop_
_entity.id
_entity.type
_entity.pdbx_description
1 polymer ?
#
loop_
_entity_poly.entity_id
_entity_poly.type
_entity_poly.pdbx_seq_one_letter_code
_entity_poly.pdbx_strand_id
1 'polypeptide(L)' 'PLSRFPFSSVRRSPPSRHEPPGTHSFSIGVKVEVLNTARDSEAFGWWPARVKEIRSNVA' A
#
# COMPACT_ATOMS: atom_id res chain seq x y z
N PRO A 1 -26.94 0.58 -8.19
CA PRO A 1 -26.14 1.69 -8.79
C PRO A 1 -24.64 1.41 -8.60
N LEU A 2 -23.86 1.46 -9.69
CA LEU A 2 -22.39 1.53 -9.56
C LEU A 2 -22.06 2.83 -8.79
N SER A 3 -21.25 2.72 -7.74
CA SER A 3 -20.90 3.84 -6.86
C SER A 3 -20.33 5.02 -7.66
N ARG A 4 -20.80 6.24 -7.37
CA ARG A 4 -20.35 7.47 -8.04
C ARG A 4 -19.38 8.21 -7.12
N PHE A 5 -18.18 8.46 -7.61
CA PHE A 5 -17.11 9.12 -6.86
C PHE A 5 -16.56 10.33 -7.65
N PRO A 6 -16.26 11.47 -7.00
CA PRO A 6 -15.61 12.59 -7.66
C PRO A 6 -14.18 12.21 -8.10
N PHE A 7 -13.68 12.82 -9.18
CA PHE A 7 -12.32 12.54 -9.68
C PHE A 7 -11.22 12.77 -8.63
N SER A 8 -11.41 13.69 -7.68
CA SER A 8 -10.49 13.93 -6.56
C SER A 8 -10.32 12.74 -5.62
N SER A 9 -11.27 11.80 -5.63
CA SER A 9 -11.28 10.60 -4.77
C SER A 9 -10.88 9.32 -5.50
N VAL A 10 -10.65 9.40 -6.81
CA VAL A 10 -10.27 8.26 -7.64
C VAL A 10 -8.86 8.49 -8.16
N ARG A 11 -7.99 7.51 -7.96
CA ARG A 11 -6.66 7.48 -8.57
C ARG A 11 -6.54 6.25 -9.45
N ARG A 12 -5.71 6.34 -10.49
CA ARG A 12 -5.28 5.15 -11.24
C ARG A 12 -4.45 4.26 -10.32
N SER A 13 -4.47 2.96 -10.56
CA SER A 13 -3.54 2.03 -9.91
C SER A 13 -2.10 2.50 -10.10
N PRO A 14 -1.20 2.26 -9.14
CA PRO A 14 0.22 2.53 -9.32
C PRO A 14 0.73 1.88 -10.62
N PRO A 15 1.63 2.53 -11.37
CA PRO A 15 2.20 1.94 -12.56
C PRO A 15 2.87 0.60 -12.20
N SER A 16 2.63 -0.43 -13.02
CA SER A 16 3.29 -1.73 -12.86
C SER A 16 4.78 -1.53 -13.10
N ARG A 17 5.57 -1.43 -12.02
CA ARG A 17 7.00 -1.16 -12.12
C ARG A 17 7.70 -2.43 -12.59
N HIS A 18 8.20 -2.39 -13.83
CA HIS A 18 9.27 -3.26 -14.33
C HIS A 18 10.63 -2.86 -13.73
N GLU A 19 10.68 -2.52 -12.45
CA GLU A 19 11.95 -2.20 -11.78
C GLU A 19 12.62 -3.46 -11.24
N PRO A 20 13.97 -3.51 -11.26
CA PRO A 20 14.70 -4.65 -10.74
C PRO A 20 14.40 -4.86 -9.24
N PRO A 21 14.34 -6.13 -8.78
CA PRO A 21 14.14 -6.43 -7.37
C PRO A 21 15.25 -5.76 -6.53
N GLY A 22 14.87 -4.85 -5.63
CA GLY A 22 15.80 -4.16 -4.72
C GLY A 22 15.65 -2.64 -4.64
N THR A 23 14.92 -1.99 -5.54
CA THR A 23 14.86 -0.51 -5.61
C THR A 23 13.97 0.13 -4.54
N HIS A 24 13.16 -0.67 -3.83
CA HIS A 24 12.34 -0.19 -2.71
C HIS A 24 12.91 -0.70 -1.38
N SER A 25 14.00 -0.07 -0.93
CA SER A 25 14.44 -0.23 0.45
C SER A 25 13.45 0.49 1.37
N PHE A 26 12.65 -0.28 2.11
CA PHE A 26 11.88 0.30 3.21
C PHE A 26 12.87 0.91 4.20
N SER A 27 12.61 2.15 4.61
CA SER A 27 13.37 2.83 5.65
C SER A 27 12.40 3.30 6.74
N ILE A 28 12.87 3.31 7.98
CA ILE A 28 12.08 3.82 9.10
C ILE A 28 11.67 5.27 8.81
N GLY A 29 10.40 5.60 9.06
CA GLY A 29 9.83 6.92 8.82
C GLY A 29 9.27 7.14 7.41
N VAL A 30 9.47 6.22 6.47
CA VAL A 30 8.92 6.31 5.10
C VAL A 30 7.41 6.01 5.10
N LYS A 31 6.65 6.78 4.30
CA LYS A 31 5.24 6.54 4.03
C LYS A 31 5.08 5.46 2.96
N VAL A 32 4.22 4.49 3.23
CA VAL A 32 3.96 3.35 2.35
C VAL A 32 2.45 3.11 2.25
N GLU A 33 2.03 2.30 1.28
CA GLU A 33 0.67 1.76 1.24
C GLU A 33 0.74 0.26 1.53
N VAL A 34 -0.10 -0.23 2.44
CA VAL A 34 -0.16 -1.65 2.83
C VAL A 34 -1.50 -2.25 2.44
N LEU A 35 -1.47 -3.52 2.03
CA LEU A 35 -2.69 -4.28 1.80
C LEU A 35 -3.27 -4.68 3.15
N ASN A 36 -4.45 -4.17 3.48
CA ASN A 36 -5.11 -4.44 4.77
C ASN A 36 -6.64 -4.34 4.63
N THR A 37 -7.37 -4.82 5.62
CA THR A 37 -8.82 -4.67 5.74
C THR A 37 -9.18 -3.97 7.04
N ALA A 38 -10.31 -3.25 7.07
CA ALA A 38 -10.79 -2.62 8.31
C ALA A 38 -11.41 -3.65 9.26
N ARG A 39 -12.00 -4.71 8.71
CA ARG A 39 -12.68 -5.80 9.42
C ARG A 39 -12.45 -7.09 8.66
N ASP A 40 -12.36 -8.21 9.37
CA ASP A 40 -12.08 -9.52 8.76
C ASP A 40 -13.10 -9.95 7.68
N SER A 41 -14.33 -9.43 7.74
CA SER A 41 -15.39 -9.69 6.78
C SER A 41 -15.37 -8.81 5.52
N GLU A 42 -14.51 -7.78 5.48
CA GLU A 42 -14.45 -6.82 4.37
C GLU A 42 -13.32 -7.17 3.39
N ALA A 43 -13.48 -6.74 2.14
CA ALA A 43 -12.45 -6.89 1.12
C ALA A 43 -11.20 -6.07 1.47
N PHE A 44 -10.03 -6.59 1.09
CA PHE A 44 -8.77 -5.88 1.25
C PHE A 44 -8.71 -4.60 0.40
N GLY A 45 -8.07 -3.59 0.95
CA GLY A 45 -7.75 -2.33 0.28
C GLY A 45 -6.32 -1.87 0.56
N TRP A 46 -5.92 -0.79 -0.10
CA TRP A 46 -4.63 -0.14 0.13
C TRP A 46 -4.78 0.95 1.20
N TRP A 47 -4.03 0.81 2.29
CA TRP A 47 -4.08 1.74 3.44
C TRP A 47 -2.76 2.49 3.58
N PRO A 48 -2.78 3.82 3.80
CA PRO A 48 -1.57 4.58 4.06
C PRO A 48 -1.00 4.21 5.44
N ALA A 49 0.30 3.95 5.51
CA ALA A 49 1.01 3.62 6.73
C ALA A 49 2.40 4.28 6.78
N ARG A 50 3.04 4.21 7.95
CA ARG A 50 4.41 4.68 8.16
C ARG A 50 5.25 3.56 8.77
N VAL A 51 6.41 3.29 8.17
CA VAL A 51 7.33 2.26 8.68
C VAL A 51 7.90 2.73 10.00
N LYS A 52 7.58 2.03 11.10
CA LYS A 52 8.09 2.35 12.45
C LYS A 52 9.36 1.59 12.79
N GLU A 53 9.43 0.34 12.38
CA GLU A 53 10.52 -0.59 12.69
C GLU A 53 10.67 -1.56 11.52
N ILE A 54 11.89 -1.98 11.24
CA ILE A 54 12.19 -3.04 10.27
C ILE A 54 12.97 -4.10 11.01
N ARG A 55 12.38 -5.29 11.14
CA ARG A 55 13.05 -6.47 11.67
C ARG A 55 13.40 -7.36 10.50
N SER A 56 14.69 -7.65 10.36
CA SER A 56 15.14 -8.63 9.38
C SER A 56 14.71 -10.01 9.85
N ASN A 57 13.83 -10.67 9.10
CA ASN A 57 13.50 -12.07 9.33
C ASN A 57 14.50 -12.92 8.52
N VAL A 58 15.73 -13.04 9.02
CA VAL A 58 16.66 -14.06 8.53
C VAL A 58 16.43 -15.28 9.42
N ALA A 59 15.76 -16.28 8.85
CA ALA A 59 15.70 -17.63 9.39
C ALA A 59 16.96 -18.40 9.03
#